data_AF-A0A821X885-F1
#
_entry.id   AF-A0A821X885-F1
#
_cell.length_a   1.000
_cell.length_b   1.000
_cell.length_c   1.000
_cell.angle_alpha   90.00
_cell.angle_beta   90.00
_cell.angle_gamma   90.00
#
_symmetry.space_group_name_H-M   'P 1'
#
loop_
_entity.id
_entity.type
_entity.pdbx_description
1 polymer ?
#
loop_
_entity_poly.entity_id
_entity_poly.type
_entity_poly.pdbx_seq_one_letter_code
_entity_poly.pdbx_strand_id
1 'polypeptide(L)'
;SGYDTVWAYYYEHQKGNISQNSLETNVGIIIHCGTFSYFEMPLDFAFIVGVTGTLKTLATREKTILQEVYGVQKTTYMPSVFGSGNHTFDERTDVEVVTESEYFMRIRGEIDAICNASRAILVFFESEIKLMKFYNSDELSS
;
A
#
# COMPACT_ATOMS: atom_id res chain seq x y z
N SER A 1 -10.14 8.75 26.37
CA SER A 1 -9.65 7.50 27.00
C SER A 1 -10.87 6.75 27.48
N GLY A 2 -11.20 5.60 26.88
CA GLY A 2 -12.37 4.80 27.28
C GLY A 2 -12.05 3.91 28.49
N TYR A 3 -13.08 3.38 29.15
CA TYR A 3 -12.90 2.40 30.24
C TYR A 3 -12.64 1.00 29.66
N ASP A 4 -11.84 0.20 30.37
CA ASP A 4 -11.34 -1.10 29.86
C ASP A 4 -12.37 -2.23 29.86
N THR A 5 -13.46 -2.09 30.62
CA THR A 5 -14.49 -3.14 30.71
C THR A 5 -15.90 -2.58 30.70
N VAL A 6 -16.83 -3.37 30.19
CA VAL A 6 -18.28 -3.10 30.23
C VAL A 6 -18.77 -2.82 31.66
N TRP A 7 -18.21 -3.51 32.66
CA TRP A 7 -18.53 -3.31 34.07
C TRP A 7 -18.11 -1.93 34.60
N ALA A 8 -16.97 -1.42 34.13
CA ALA A 8 -16.51 -0.08 34.49
C ALA A 8 -17.46 1.00 33.95
N TYR A 9 -18.02 0.82 32.74
CA TYR A 9 -19.05 1.73 32.23
C TYR A 9 -20.32 1.73 33.09
N TYR A 10 -20.82 0.55 33.50
CA TYR A 10 -21.98 0.48 34.40
C TYR A 10 -21.71 1.13 35.77
N TYR A 11 -20.53 0.90 36.33
CA TYR A 11 -20.13 1.47 37.62
C TYR A 11 -20.02 2.99 37.59
N GLU A 12 -19.42 3.55 36.53
CA GLU A 12 -19.24 4.99 36.37
C GLU A 12 -20.54 5.70 35.99
N HIS A 13 -21.45 5.01 35.30
CA HIS A 13 -22.80 5.52 35.06
C HIS A 13 -23.60 5.60 36.37
N GLN A 14 -23.52 4.58 37.24
CA GLN A 14 -24.15 4.62 38.56
C GLN A 14 -23.64 5.76 39.44
N LYS A 15 -22.37 6.17 39.27
CA LYS A 15 -21.80 7.34 39.94
C LYS A 15 -22.18 8.68 39.31
N GLY A 16 -22.85 8.67 38.16
CA GLY A 16 -23.19 9.88 37.40
C GLY A 16 -22.03 10.49 36.62
N ASN A 17 -20.90 9.78 36.51
CA ASN A 17 -19.69 10.26 35.83
C ASN A 17 -19.79 10.16 34.29
N ILE A 18 -20.70 9.32 33.78
CA ILE A 18 -20.98 9.21 32.36
C ILE A 18 -22.49 9.25 32.07
N SER A 19 -22.86 9.82 30.93
CA SER A 19 -24.25 9.89 30.49
C SER A 19 -24.79 8.52 30.06
N GLN A 20 -26.12 8.36 30.08
CA GLN A 20 -26.81 7.16 29.58
C GLN A 20 -26.41 6.84 28.13
N ASN A 21 -26.30 7.85 27.27
CA ASN A 21 -25.88 7.69 25.88
C ASN A 21 -24.45 7.13 25.75
N SER A 22 -23.55 7.55 26.65
CA SER A 22 -22.18 7.04 26.70
C SER A 22 -22.12 5.60 27.22
N LEU A 23 -23.03 5.19 28.10
CA LEU A 23 -23.16 3.81 28.55
C LEU A 23 -23.63 2.93 27.39
N GLU A 24 -24.75 3.29 26.75
CA GLU A 24 -25.39 2.50 25.68
C GLU A 24 -24.49 2.30 24.46
N THR A 25 -23.69 3.31 24.10
CA THR A 25 -22.78 3.21 22.94
C THR A 25 -21.57 2.31 23.20
N ASN A 26 -21.18 2.09 24.45
CA ASN A 26 -19.96 1.36 24.82
C ASN A 26 -20.23 0.00 25.50
N VAL A 27 -21.48 -0.29 25.82
CA VAL A 27 -21.91 -1.55 26.40
C VAL A 27 -22.54 -2.41 25.31
N GLY A 28 -21.76 -3.37 24.82
CA GLY A 28 -22.22 -4.32 23.81
C GLY A 28 -21.25 -5.48 23.69
N ILE A 29 -21.72 -6.57 23.06
CA ILE A 29 -20.87 -7.69 22.69
C ILE A 29 -20.62 -7.57 21.19
N ILE A 30 -19.36 -7.37 20.80
CA ILE A 30 -18.96 -7.47 19.40
C ILE A 30 -18.82 -8.95 19.08
N ILE A 31 -19.75 -9.50 18.32
CA ILE A 31 -19.66 -10.86 17.80
C ILE A 31 -19.02 -10.76 16.42
N HIS A 32 -17.83 -11.33 16.25
CA HIS A 32 -17.21 -11.46 14.94
C HIS A 32 -17.94 -12.54 14.14
N CYS A 33 -18.86 -12.13 13.27
CA CYS A 33 -19.74 -13.04 12.51
C CYS A 33 -19.10 -13.65 11.26
N GLY A 34 -17.79 -13.47 11.05
CA GLY A 34 -17.06 -14.07 9.93
C GLY A 34 -15.91 -13.21 9.42
N THR A 35 -15.07 -13.83 8.60
CA THR A 35 -13.98 -13.19 7.86
C THR A 35 -14.05 -13.64 6.42
N PHE A 36 -13.98 -12.71 5.47
CA PHE A 36 -14.05 -13.00 4.05
C PHE A 36 -12.69 -12.76 3.41
N SER A 37 -12.24 -13.70 2.58
CA SER A 37 -11.04 -13.51 1.78
C SER A 37 -11.36 -12.66 0.55
N TYR A 38 -10.57 -11.63 0.30
CA TYR A 38 -10.67 -10.86 -0.94
C TYR A 38 -10.40 -11.72 -2.19
N PHE A 39 -9.68 -12.84 -2.02
CA PHE A 39 -9.45 -13.80 -3.10
C PHE A 39 -10.73 -14.57 -3.48
N GLU A 40 -11.61 -14.85 -2.51
CA GLU A 40 -12.80 -15.67 -2.71
C GLU A 40 -14.01 -14.83 -3.12
N MET A 41 -14.10 -13.59 -2.62
CA MET A 41 -15.24 -12.71 -2.87
C MET A 41 -15.59 -12.52 -4.36
N PRO A 42 -14.62 -12.39 -5.29
CA PRO A 42 -14.93 -12.27 -6.72
C PRO A 42 -15.55 -13.54 -7.33
N LEU A 43 -15.35 -14.72 -6.73
CA LEU A 43 -15.81 -15.99 -7.28
C LEU A 43 -17.34 -16.09 -7.32
N ASP A 44 -18.02 -15.34 -6.45
CA ASP A 44 -19.49 -15.29 -6.38
C ASP A 44 -20.08 -14.25 -7.36
N PHE A 45 -19.26 -13.48 -8.06
CA PHE A 45 -19.75 -12.47 -8.99
C PHE A 45 -20.11 -13.07 -10.34
N ALA A 46 -21.29 -12.70 -10.86
CA ALA A 46 -21.71 -13.11 -12.20
C ALA A 46 -20.78 -12.58 -13.31
N PHE A 47 -20.15 -11.42 -13.10
CA PHE A 47 -19.22 -10.81 -14.04
C PHE A 47 -18.06 -10.14 -13.31
N ILE A 48 -16.83 -10.49 -13.68
CA ILE A 48 -15.59 -9.89 -13.16
C ILE A 48 -14.99 -9.00 -14.23
N VAL A 49 -14.78 -7.73 -13.90
CA VAL A 49 -14.14 -6.73 -14.78
C VAL A 49 -13.10 -5.93 -13.99
N GLY A 50 -12.06 -5.48 -14.67
CA GLY A 50 -11.00 -4.70 -14.04
C GLY A 50 -10.09 -4.03 -15.06
N VAL A 51 -9.35 -3.04 -14.60
CA VAL A 51 -8.35 -2.32 -15.40
C VAL A 51 -7.03 -2.29 -14.63
N THR A 52 -5.92 -2.47 -15.35
CA THR A 52 -4.57 -2.35 -14.79
C THR A 52 -3.58 -1.90 -15.84
N GLY A 53 -2.60 -1.09 -15.44
CA GLY A 53 -1.50 -0.65 -16.31
C GLY A 53 -0.44 -1.73 -16.56
N THR A 54 -0.42 -2.81 -15.77
CA THR A 54 0.66 -3.81 -15.74
C THR A 54 0.26 -5.17 -16.31
N LEU A 55 -0.89 -5.27 -16.98
CA LEU A 55 -1.41 -6.56 -17.48
C LEU A 55 -0.41 -7.30 -18.38
N LYS A 56 0.38 -6.55 -19.17
CA LYS A 56 1.41 -7.11 -20.07
C LYS A 56 2.56 -7.76 -19.31
N THR A 57 2.94 -7.18 -18.17
CA THR A 57 4.14 -7.56 -17.40
C THR A 57 3.87 -8.69 -16.40
N LEU A 58 2.62 -9.14 -16.27
CA LEU A 58 2.29 -10.28 -15.42
C LEU A 58 3.05 -11.54 -15.85
N ALA A 59 3.54 -12.27 -14.85
CA ALA A 59 4.13 -13.58 -15.03
C ALA A 59 3.09 -14.59 -15.51
N THR A 60 3.55 -15.70 -16.10
CA THR A 60 2.65 -16.75 -16.61
C THR A 60 1.70 -17.26 -15.53
N ARG A 61 2.18 -17.46 -14.30
CA ARG A 61 1.36 -17.94 -13.18
C ARG A 61 0.22 -16.97 -12.84
N GLU A 62 0.49 -15.67 -12.84
CA GLU A 62 -0.52 -14.66 -12.53
C GLU A 62 -1.59 -14.61 -13.63
N LYS A 63 -1.19 -14.74 -14.90
CA LYS A 63 -2.12 -14.85 -16.03
C LYS A 63 -2.99 -16.10 -15.94
N THR A 64 -2.41 -17.24 -15.56
CA THR A 64 -3.15 -18.49 -15.33
C THR A 64 -4.19 -18.31 -14.22
N ILE A 65 -3.84 -17.67 -13.11
CA ILE A 65 -4.79 -17.38 -12.01
C ILE A 65 -5.97 -16.54 -12.53
N LEU A 66 -5.72 -15.48 -13.30
CA LEU A 66 -6.80 -14.66 -13.87
C LEU A 66 -7.74 -15.46 -14.77
N GLN A 67 -7.21 -16.39 -15.56
CA GLN A 67 -7.99 -17.19 -16.51
C GLN A 67 -8.75 -18.35 -15.85
N GLU A 68 -8.04 -19.15 -15.04
CA GLU A 68 -8.55 -20.42 -14.52
C GLU A 68 -9.31 -20.25 -13.21
N VAL A 69 -8.91 -19.30 -12.35
CA VAL A 69 -9.56 -19.05 -11.06
C VAL A 69 -10.66 -18.00 -11.19
N TYR A 70 -10.34 -16.87 -11.83
CA TYR A 70 -11.26 -15.73 -11.94
C TYR A 70 -12.03 -15.67 -13.27
N GLY A 71 -11.84 -16.63 -14.18
CA GLY A 71 -12.60 -16.69 -15.43
C GLY A 71 -12.39 -15.50 -16.39
N VAL A 72 -11.31 -14.73 -16.24
CA VAL A 72 -11.02 -13.55 -17.10
C VAL A 72 -10.46 -14.04 -18.44
N GLN A 73 -11.35 -14.39 -19.35
CA GLN A 73 -11.00 -14.94 -20.67
C GLN A 73 -10.59 -13.89 -21.70
N LYS A 74 -10.99 -12.64 -21.50
CA LYS A 74 -10.78 -11.55 -22.47
C LYS A 74 -9.99 -10.43 -21.83
N THR A 75 -8.96 -9.98 -22.54
CA THR A 75 -8.16 -8.83 -22.17
C THR A 75 -8.04 -7.89 -23.36
N THR A 76 -8.07 -6.59 -23.10
CA THR A 76 -7.93 -5.55 -24.14
C THR A 76 -6.87 -4.56 -23.70
N TYR A 77 -6.04 -4.11 -24.65
CA TYR A 77 -4.99 -3.13 -24.38
C TYR A 77 -5.37 -1.80 -25.01
N MET A 78 -5.63 -0.81 -24.16
CA MET A 78 -5.83 0.56 -24.62
C MET A 78 -4.45 1.21 -24.87
N PRO A 79 -4.22 1.82 -26.03
CA PRO A 79 -2.99 2.55 -26.29
C PRO A 79 -2.89 3.78 -25.37
N SER A 80 -1.66 4.17 -25.04
CA SER A 80 -1.41 5.43 -24.33
C SER A 80 -1.83 6.62 -25.19
N VAL A 81 -2.59 7.55 -24.61
CA VAL A 81 -2.96 8.82 -25.25
C VAL A 81 -1.75 9.73 -25.45
N PHE A 82 -0.70 9.55 -24.64
CA PHE A 82 0.52 10.37 -24.65
C PHE A 82 1.64 9.79 -25.52
N GLY A 83 1.36 8.77 -26.35
CA GLY A 83 2.37 8.07 -27.14
C GLY A 83 3.24 7.10 -26.33
N SER A 84 4.31 6.59 -26.95
CA SER A 84 5.32 5.78 -26.26
C SER A 84 6.15 6.67 -25.34
N GLY A 85 6.19 6.36 -24.04
CA GLY A 85 7.06 7.07 -23.11
C GLY A 85 8.54 6.87 -23.47
N ASN A 86 9.35 7.92 -23.30
CA ASN A 86 10.80 7.88 -23.54
C ASN A 86 11.59 7.21 -22.40
N HIS A 87 10.90 6.51 -21.49
CA HIS A 87 11.52 5.84 -20.35
C HIS A 87 11.89 4.41 -20.75
N THR A 88 13.10 4.25 -21.29
CA THR A 88 13.69 2.93 -21.52
C THR A 88 14.55 2.57 -20.32
N PHE A 89 14.15 1.53 -19.61
CA PHE A 89 14.96 0.95 -18.54
C PHE A 89 16.22 0.30 -19.13
N ASP A 90 17.38 0.59 -18.55
CA ASP A 90 18.66 -0.02 -18.87
C ASP A 90 19.26 -0.65 -17.62
N GLU A 91 19.25 -1.99 -17.54
CA GLU A 91 19.78 -2.77 -16.42
C GLU A 91 21.23 -2.42 -16.05
N ARG A 92 22.02 -1.88 -16.98
CA ARG A 92 23.42 -1.53 -16.73
C ARG A 92 23.60 -0.20 -16.00
N THR A 93 22.63 0.69 -16.11
CA THR A 93 22.74 2.08 -15.63
C THR A 93 21.67 2.43 -14.59
N ASP A 94 20.50 1.79 -14.65
CA ASP A 94 19.38 2.04 -13.74
C ASP A 94 19.37 1.13 -12.51
N VAL A 95 20.25 0.12 -12.44
CA VAL A 95 20.37 -0.79 -11.29
C VAL A 95 21.79 -0.76 -10.76
N GLU A 96 21.92 -0.44 -9.48
CA GLU A 96 23.18 -0.49 -8.75
C GLU A 96 23.05 -1.40 -7.53
N VAL A 97 24.03 -2.28 -7.32
CA VAL A 97 24.16 -3.08 -6.11
C VAL A 97 25.25 -2.45 -5.26
N VAL A 98 24.88 -1.94 -4.10
CA VAL A 98 25.79 -1.26 -3.17
C VAL A 98 25.76 -1.89 -1.79
N THR A 99 26.76 -1.56 -0.98
CA THR A 99 26.78 -1.96 0.43
C THR A 99 25.73 -1.20 1.23
N GLU A 100 25.30 -1.76 2.37
CA GLU A 100 24.30 -1.12 3.24
C GLU A 100 24.77 0.26 3.73
N SER A 101 26.07 0.42 3.98
CA SER A 101 26.67 1.71 4.38
C SER A 101 26.65 2.76 3.27
N GLU A 102 26.69 2.35 2.00
CA GLU A 102 26.71 3.28 0.86
C GLU A 102 25.30 3.55 0.33
N TYR A 103 24.30 2.78 0.75
CA TYR A 103 22.95 2.81 0.18
C TYR A 103 22.32 4.21 0.22
N PHE A 104 22.33 4.88 1.37
CA PHE A 104 21.75 6.23 1.50
C PHE A 104 22.60 7.31 0.83
N MET A 105 23.93 7.18 0.86
CA MET A 105 24.82 8.10 0.15
C MET A 105 24.55 8.08 -1.35
N ARG A 106 24.30 6.91 -1.93
CA ARG A 106 23.99 6.76 -3.36
C ARG A 106 22.65 7.34 -3.73
N ILE A 107 21.61 7.06 -2.94
CA ILE A 107 20.30 7.70 -3.13
C ILE A 107 20.44 9.23 -3.06
N ARG A 108 21.22 9.76 -2.12
CA ARG A 108 21.44 11.20 -2.03
C ARG A 108 22.17 11.78 -3.24
N GLY A 109 23.21 11.10 -3.72
CA GLY A 109 23.93 11.51 -4.92
C GLY A 109 23.02 11.62 -6.15
N GLU A 110 22.13 10.65 -6.34
CA GLU A 110 21.12 10.69 -7.42
C GLU A 110 20.13 11.84 -7.24
N ILE A 111 19.68 12.10 -6.00
CA ILE A 111 18.80 13.23 -5.70
C ILE A 111 19.49 14.55 -6.09
N ASP A 112 20.74 14.76 -5.67
CA ASP A 112 21.48 15.99 -5.97
C ASP A 112 21.69 16.17 -7.48
N ALA A 113 22.02 15.10 -8.20
CA ALA A 113 22.19 15.14 -9.65
C ALA A 113 20.91 15.59 -10.38
N ILE A 114 19.75 15.06 -9.98
CA ILE A 114 18.47 15.40 -10.61
C ILE A 114 17.96 16.79 -10.16
N CYS A 115 18.20 17.17 -8.90
CA CYS A 115 17.90 18.51 -8.38
C CYS A 115 18.68 19.58 -9.14
N ASN A 116 19.98 19.34 -9.38
CA ASN A 116 20.83 20.23 -10.17
C ASN A 116 20.33 20.36 -11.62
N ALA A 117 19.68 19.32 -12.16
CA ALA A 117 19.01 19.38 -13.46
C ALA A 117 17.63 20.06 -13.42
N SER A 118 17.20 20.63 -12.28
CA SER A 118 15.91 21.30 -12.07
C SER A 118 14.70 20.41 -12.39
N ARG A 119 14.79 19.12 -12.07
CA ARG A 119 13.70 18.15 -12.30
C ARG A 119 13.08 17.71 -10.97
N ALA A 120 11.78 17.45 -10.99
CA ALA A 120 11.08 16.89 -9.83
C ALA A 120 11.52 15.43 -9.57
N ILE A 121 11.56 15.04 -8.30
CA ILE A 121 12.06 13.75 -7.84
C ILE A 121 11.02 13.10 -6.95
N LEU A 122 10.85 11.79 -7.11
CA LEU A 122 10.05 10.96 -6.24
C LEU A 122 10.83 9.69 -5.91
N VAL A 123 11.13 9.49 -4.62
CA VAL A 123 11.91 8.35 -4.12
C VAL A 123 10.97 7.40 -3.37
N PHE A 124 11.05 6.11 -3.69
CA PHE A 124 10.21 5.09 -3.09
C PHE A 124 11.04 4.13 -2.23
N PHE A 125 10.47 3.72 -1.10
CA PHE A 125 11.00 2.68 -0.23
C PHE A 125 9.94 1.61 -0.02
N GLU A 126 10.39 0.37 0.16
CA GLU A 126 9.51 -0.80 0.38
C GLU A 126 8.66 -0.67 1.66
N SER A 127 9.18 0.00 2.69
CA SER A 127 8.50 0.14 3.97
C SER A 127 8.70 1.52 4.59
N GLU A 128 7.75 1.91 5.44
CA GLU A 128 7.83 3.13 6.24
C GLU A 128 9.10 3.17 7.09
N ILE A 129 9.51 2.03 7.66
CA ILE A 129 10.74 1.94 8.47
C ILE A 129 11.97 2.33 7.62
N LYS A 130 12.08 1.82 6.38
CA LYS A 130 13.21 2.16 5.49
C LYS A 130 13.16 3.63 5.06
N LEU A 131 11.97 4.14 4.74
CA LEU A 131 11.76 5.56 4.43
C LEU A 131 12.20 6.44 5.60
N MET A 132 11.76 6.13 6.83
CA MET A 132 12.09 6.93 8.01
C MET A 132 13.56 6.82 8.40
N LYS A 133 14.20 5.68 8.15
CA LYS A 133 15.66 5.57 8.31
C LYS A 133 16.40 6.51 7.37
N PHE A 134 16.01 6.59 6.10
CA PHE A 134 16.58 7.54 5.15
C PHE A 134 16.24 8.99 5.50
N TYR A 135 14.98 9.25 5.89
CA TYR A 135 14.53 10.59 6.24
C TYR A 135 15.30 11.20 7.42
N ASN A 136 15.61 10.37 8.42
CA ASN A 136 16.36 10.78 9.60
C ASN A 136 17.88 10.57 9.45
N SER A 137 18.35 10.22 8.26
CA SER A 137 19.77 9.96 8.04
C SER A 137 20.55 11.26 7.86
N ASP A 138 21.83 11.24 8.23
CA ASP A 138 22.71 12.41 8.10
C ASP A 138 22.89 12.78 6.62
N GLU A 139 22.78 11.81 5.70
CA GLU A 139 22.90 12.00 4.26
C GLU A 139 21.75 12.82 3.65
N LEU A 140 20.54 12.79 4.23
CA LEU A 140 19.43 13.60 3.74
C LEU A 140 19.39 14.99 4.38
N SER A 141 19.86 15.12 5.63
CA SER A 141 19.85 16.39 6.38
C SER A 141 20.98 17.35 6.00
N SER A 142 21.96 16.87 5.23
CA SER A 142 23.06 17.65 4.63
C SER A 142 22.71 18.20 3.25
#